data_AF-A0A817UNE9-F1
#
_entry.id   AF-A0A817UNE9-F1
#
_cell.length_a   1.000
_cell.length_b   1.000
_cell.length_c   1.000
_cell.angle_alpha   90.00
_cell.angle_beta   90.00
_cell.angle_gamma   90.00
#
_symmetry.space_group_name_H-M   'P 1'
#
loop_
_entity.id
_entity.type
_entity.pdbx_description
1 polymer ?
#
loop_
_entity_poly.entity_id
_entity_poly.type
_entity_poly.pdbx_seq_one_letter_code
_entity_poly.pdbx_strand_id
1 'polypeptide(L)'
;MHYTMKNYTKQRNISLFHLIPAQRTCDDLNLEPHWCSCLQWTNLNINDTKVKQATNHIINYINKQLLSVKNILCQQLQFYSIHNVQIYQPNKALLTFSSSSDIDGRIPTYDDKKTDIIFYQITFETQPNRAIYEATTQYSNRSNDFNTDLNHISRINAYKSSASCIEKSYSHLRKFCHSELPDAVVVVDNGGLVDTVVTPPLVLGVVLTVVLGSDVVLKVVPVLGVVLKVLPVQW
;
A
#
# COMPACT_ATOMS: atom_id res chain seq x y z
N MET A 1 -34.54 6.35 6.74
CA MET A 1 -34.22 6.71 8.14
C MET A 1 -33.80 8.16 8.17
N HIS A 2 -34.60 9.03 8.78
CA HIS A 2 -34.24 10.43 9.00
C HIS A 2 -33.43 10.49 10.30
N TYR A 3 -32.11 10.60 10.21
CA TYR A 3 -31.26 10.81 11.38
C TYR A 3 -31.20 12.31 11.66
N THR A 4 -31.89 12.77 12.71
CA THR A 4 -31.78 14.16 13.16
C THR A 4 -30.44 14.33 13.87
N MET A 5 -29.54 15.09 13.24
CA MET A 5 -28.27 15.51 13.83
C MET A 5 -28.56 16.42 15.04
N LYS A 6 -28.65 15.82 16.24
CA LYS A 6 -28.61 16.59 17.48
C LYS A 6 -27.20 17.17 17.63
N ASN A 7 -27.11 18.48 17.87
CA ASN A 7 -25.83 19.17 17.97
C ASN A 7 -25.17 18.87 19.32
N TYR A 8 -24.40 17.78 19.37
CA TYR A 8 -23.76 17.26 20.58
C TYR A 8 -22.37 17.85 20.86
N THR A 9 -22.00 18.96 20.22
CA THR A 9 -20.65 19.54 20.35
C THR A 9 -20.27 19.81 21.81
N LYS A 10 -21.21 20.17 22.68
CA LYS A 10 -20.95 20.45 24.10
C LYS A 10 -21.10 19.26 25.07
N GLN A 11 -21.41 18.07 24.58
CA GLN A 11 -21.56 16.90 25.45
C GLN A 11 -20.22 16.18 25.59
N ARG A 12 -19.67 16.12 26.81
CA ARG A 12 -18.42 15.40 27.10
C ARG A 12 -18.47 13.92 26.71
N ASN A 13 -19.61 13.26 26.91
CA ASN A 13 -19.79 11.84 26.62
C ASN A 13 -20.84 11.66 25.52
N ILE A 14 -20.45 11.02 24.41
CA ILE A 14 -21.36 10.58 23.35
C ILE A 14 -21.38 9.05 23.38
N SER A 15 -22.58 8.45 23.31
CA SER A 15 -22.73 7.00 23.19
C SER A 15 -22.05 6.49 21.92
N LEU A 16 -21.42 5.30 21.99
CA LEU A 16 -20.78 4.65 20.84
C LEU A 16 -21.73 4.44 19.65
N PHE A 17 -23.04 4.38 19.89
CA PHE A 17 -24.07 4.19 18.86
C PHE A 17 -24.57 5.50 18.23
N HIS A 18 -23.97 6.64 18.58
CA HIS A 18 -24.33 7.95 18.04
C HIS A 18 -23.19 8.52 17.20
N LEU A 19 -23.57 9.28 16.16
CA LEU A 19 -22.60 9.99 15.34
C LEU A 19 -21.86 11.04 16.17
N ILE A 20 -20.53 11.03 16.07
CA ILE A 20 -19.66 12.04 16.67
C ILE A 20 -19.61 13.24 15.71
N PRO A 21 -19.91 14.47 16.17
CA PRO A 21 -19.78 15.65 15.32
C PRO A 21 -18.36 15.81 14.78
N ALA A 22 -18.23 16.05 13.47
CA ALA A 22 -16.92 16.22 12.83
C ALA A 22 -16.14 17.44 13.36
N GLN A 23 -16.85 18.43 13.91
CA GLN A 23 -16.28 19.66 14.47
C GLN A 23 -15.92 19.53 15.96
N ARG A 24 -16.05 18.35 16.57
CA ARG A 24 -15.75 18.16 18.00
C ARG A 24 -14.24 18.29 18.24
N THR A 25 -13.89 19.16 19.18
CA THR A 25 -12.51 19.45 19.57
C THR A 25 -12.18 18.88 20.95
N CYS A 26 -10.92 18.95 21.37
CA CYS A 26 -10.54 18.59 22.75
C CYS A 26 -11.05 19.62 23.77
N ASP A 27 -11.21 20.88 23.37
CA ASP A 27 -11.80 21.93 24.22
C ASP A 27 -13.28 21.60 24.53
N ASP A 28 -14.03 21.09 23.55
CA ASP A 28 -15.40 20.61 23.74
C ASP A 28 -15.53 19.46 24.77
N LEU A 29 -14.43 18.75 25.01
CA LEU A 29 -14.32 17.65 25.98
C LEU A 29 -13.81 18.10 27.36
N ASN A 30 -13.44 19.38 27.51
CA ASN A 30 -12.64 19.89 28.62
C ASN A 30 -11.39 19.03 28.86
N LEU A 31 -10.69 18.68 27.77
CA LEU A 31 -9.38 18.03 27.84
C LEU A 31 -8.32 19.06 27.49
N GLU A 32 -7.36 19.24 28.39
CA GLU A 32 -6.21 20.08 28.13
C GLU A 32 -5.43 19.55 26.90
N PRO A 33 -4.77 20.42 26.14
CA PRO A 33 -4.11 20.04 24.88
C PRO A 33 -3.09 18.90 25.00
N HIS A 34 -2.49 18.69 26.17
CA HIS A 34 -1.52 17.62 26.43
C HIS A 34 -2.16 16.26 26.71
N TRP A 35 -3.45 16.23 27.09
CA TRP A 35 -4.25 15.00 27.19
C TRP A 35 -5.04 14.70 25.90
N CYS A 36 -5.01 15.62 24.94
CA CYS A 36 -5.68 15.47 23.67
C CYS A 36 -4.95 14.45 22.80
N SER A 37 -5.57 13.29 22.58
CA SER A 37 -5.02 12.24 21.69
C SER A 37 -5.18 12.57 20.19
N CYS A 38 -5.85 13.67 19.83
CA CYS A 38 -6.11 14.00 18.44
C CYS A 38 -4.86 14.58 17.77
N LEU A 39 -4.40 13.90 16.71
CA LEU A 39 -3.41 14.43 15.79
C LEU A 39 -4.02 15.57 14.96
N GLN A 40 -3.22 16.58 14.62
CA GLN A 40 -3.64 17.64 13.70
C GLN A 40 -3.35 17.21 12.27
N TRP A 41 -4.40 16.94 11.50
CA TRP A 41 -4.30 16.53 10.10
C TRP A 41 -4.44 17.73 9.18
N THR A 42 -3.55 17.86 8.19
CA THR A 42 -3.60 18.91 7.18
C THR A 42 -3.45 18.29 5.80
N ASN A 43 -4.41 18.56 4.92
CA ASN A 43 -4.32 18.17 3.51
C ASN A 43 -3.21 18.98 2.82
N LEU A 44 -2.38 18.32 2.03
CA LEU A 44 -1.36 18.98 1.21
C LEU A 44 -1.71 18.91 -0.28
N ASN A 45 -1.08 19.78 -1.04
CA ASN A 45 -1.15 19.74 -2.49
C ASN A 45 -0.29 18.57 -3.02
N ILE A 46 -0.88 17.71 -3.84
CA ILE A 46 -0.19 16.57 -4.48
C ILE A 46 1.02 17.00 -5.35
N ASN A 47 1.04 18.25 -5.81
CA ASN A 47 2.11 18.79 -6.64
C ASN A 47 3.32 19.31 -5.85
N ASP A 48 3.24 19.33 -4.52
CA ASP A 48 4.33 19.78 -3.65
C ASP A 48 5.60 18.94 -3.85
N THR A 49 6.75 19.60 -3.87
CA THR A 49 8.05 18.95 -4.10
C THR A 49 8.38 17.93 -3.01
N LYS A 50 8.08 18.22 -1.74
CA LYS A 50 8.32 17.31 -0.61
C LYS A 50 7.41 16.08 -0.70
N VAL A 51 6.19 16.26 -1.18
CA VAL A 51 5.24 15.15 -1.42
C VAL A 51 5.76 14.21 -2.50
N LYS A 52 6.28 14.73 -3.61
CA LYS A 52 6.90 13.91 -4.67
C LYS A 52 8.16 13.20 -4.18
N GLN A 53 9.00 13.89 -3.40
CA GLN A 53 10.19 13.30 -2.78
C GLN A 53 9.83 12.16 -1.81
N ALA A 54 8.83 12.37 -0.95
CA ALA A 54 8.32 11.38 -0.02
C ALA A 54 7.78 10.14 -0.76
N THR A 55 6.97 10.36 -1.80
CA THR A 55 6.42 9.27 -2.63
C THR A 55 7.52 8.45 -3.30
N ASN A 56 8.50 9.11 -3.91
CA ASN A 56 9.65 8.44 -4.52
C ASN A 56 10.50 7.69 -3.49
N HIS A 57 10.71 8.27 -2.29
CA HIS A 57 11.41 7.60 -1.20
C HIS A 57 10.70 6.30 -0.80
N ILE A 58 9.37 6.33 -0.64
CA ILE A 58 8.57 5.15 -0.30
C ILE A 58 8.69 4.07 -1.39
N ILE A 59 8.53 4.43 -2.67
CA ILE A 59 8.63 3.47 -3.80
C ILE A 59 10.03 2.85 -3.86
N ASN A 60 11.08 3.66 -3.70
CA ASN A 60 12.46 3.18 -3.67
C ASN A 60 12.70 2.24 -2.48
N TYR A 61 12.13 2.57 -1.32
CA TYR A 61 12.19 1.73 -0.14
C TYR A 61 11.49 0.39 -0.38
N ILE A 62 10.28 0.37 -0.94
CA ILE A 62 9.57 -0.87 -1.31
C ILE A 62 10.41 -1.71 -2.28
N ASN A 63 10.92 -1.11 -3.35
CA ASN A 63 11.76 -1.80 -4.34
C ASN A 63 13.05 -2.36 -3.72
N LYS A 64 13.64 -1.67 -2.74
CA LYS A 64 14.79 -2.15 -1.99
C LYS A 64 14.45 -3.42 -1.18
N GLN A 65 13.28 -3.45 -0.55
CA GLN A 65 12.82 -4.63 0.20
C GLN A 65 12.49 -5.82 -0.72
N LEU A 66 12.02 -5.53 -1.94
CA LEU A 66 11.77 -6.54 -2.96
C LEU A 66 13.06 -7.10 -3.58
N LEU A 67 14.26 -6.54 -3.32
CA LEU A 67 15.52 -7.04 -3.89
C LEU A 67 15.80 -8.51 -3.55
N SER A 68 15.36 -8.97 -2.37
CA SER A 68 15.49 -10.36 -1.93
C SER A 68 14.71 -11.37 -2.80
N VAL A 69 13.73 -10.88 -3.57
CA VAL A 69 12.82 -11.69 -4.42
C VAL A 69 12.77 -11.21 -5.87
N LYS A 70 13.64 -10.25 -6.24
CA LYS A 70 13.59 -9.52 -7.51
C LYS A 70 14.06 -10.40 -8.69
N ASN A 71 13.55 -10.10 -9.89
CA ASN A 71 13.94 -10.65 -11.20
C ASN A 71 13.64 -12.13 -11.46
N ILE A 72 13.01 -12.84 -10.52
CA ILE A 72 12.50 -14.20 -10.74
C ILE A 72 11.01 -14.30 -10.38
N LEU A 73 10.53 -13.57 -9.36
CA LEU A 73 9.16 -13.70 -8.85
C LEU A 73 8.34 -12.40 -8.83
N CYS A 74 8.99 -11.23 -8.70
CA CYS A 74 8.30 -9.94 -8.57
C CYS A 74 8.90 -8.85 -9.48
N GLN A 75 8.02 -8.10 -10.16
CA GLN A 75 8.37 -6.93 -10.97
C GLN A 75 8.80 -5.73 -10.13
N GLN A 76 9.69 -4.90 -10.68
CA GLN A 76 10.03 -3.60 -10.09
C GLN A 76 8.85 -2.64 -10.19
N LEU A 77 8.51 -1.99 -9.08
CA LEU A 77 7.43 -1.01 -9.03
C LEU A 77 7.90 0.36 -9.48
N GLN A 78 7.03 1.06 -10.18
CA GLN A 78 7.22 2.43 -10.65
C GLN A 78 6.04 3.29 -10.19
N PHE A 79 6.30 4.58 -10.04
CA PHE A 79 5.27 5.57 -9.76
C PHE A 79 4.24 5.62 -10.90
N TYR A 80 2.95 5.73 -10.56
CA TYR A 80 1.88 5.99 -11.51
C TYR A 80 1.17 7.32 -11.21
N SER A 81 0.54 7.46 -10.04
CA SER A 81 -0.18 8.68 -9.64
C SER A 81 -0.29 8.85 -8.12
N ILE A 82 -0.55 10.08 -7.67
CA ILE A 82 -0.90 10.38 -6.26
C ILE A 82 -2.39 10.70 -6.20
N HIS A 83 -3.11 10.07 -5.28
CA HIS A 83 -4.55 10.24 -5.09
C HIS A 83 -4.89 11.20 -3.95
N ASN A 84 -4.20 11.09 -2.82
CA ASN A 84 -4.43 11.92 -1.65
C ASN A 84 -3.15 12.10 -0.82
N VAL A 85 -3.01 13.24 -0.15
CA VAL A 85 -1.86 13.52 0.71
C VAL A 85 -2.29 14.33 1.92
N GLN A 86 -1.88 13.85 3.07
CA GLN A 86 -2.08 14.51 4.34
C GLN A 86 -0.79 14.47 5.14
N ILE A 87 -0.56 15.51 5.92
CA ILE A 87 0.41 15.45 7.02
C ILE A 87 -0.34 15.43 8.33
N TYR A 88 0.27 14.78 9.31
CA TYR A 88 -0.17 14.90 10.68
C TYR A 88 0.99 15.18 11.60
N GLN A 89 0.71 16.02 12.59
CA GLN A 89 1.64 16.40 13.63
C GLN A 89 0.95 16.28 14.99
N PRO A 90 1.70 15.91 16.04
CA PRO A 90 1.19 16.05 17.39
C PRO A 90 0.83 17.51 17.66
N ASN A 91 -0.16 17.74 18.53
CA ASN A 91 -0.54 19.09 18.93
C ASN A 91 0.70 19.87 19.41
N LYS A 92 0.88 21.10 18.92
CA LYS A 92 2.01 21.96 19.33
C LYS A 92 2.14 22.06 20.84
N ALA A 93 1.01 22.20 21.56
CA ALA A 93 1.00 22.28 23.01
C ALA A 93 1.47 20.98 23.68
N LEU A 94 1.19 19.81 23.09
CA LEU A 94 1.71 18.53 23.56
C LEU A 94 3.24 18.45 23.36
N LEU A 95 3.73 18.93 22.22
CA LEU A 95 5.17 18.90 21.90
C LEU A 95 6.00 19.81 22.81
N THR A 96 5.39 20.91 23.27
CA THR A 96 6.01 21.83 24.19
C THR A 96 5.85 21.39 25.65
N PHE A 97 5.05 20.37 25.98
CA PHE A 97 4.87 19.94 27.37
C PHE A 97 6.19 19.44 27.97
N SER A 98 6.56 19.96 29.14
CA SER A 98 7.81 19.62 29.81
C SER A 98 7.60 18.91 31.14
N SER A 99 6.71 19.41 31.99
CA SER A 99 6.37 18.82 33.28
C SER A 99 5.04 19.36 33.81
N SER A 100 4.48 18.72 34.82
CA SER A 100 3.41 19.32 35.62
C SER A 100 3.98 20.11 36.79
N SER A 101 3.45 21.30 37.04
CA SER A 101 3.90 22.19 38.12
C SER A 101 3.26 21.86 39.49
N ASP A 102 2.24 21.01 39.51
CA ASP A 102 1.45 20.62 40.66
C ASP A 102 1.61 19.14 41.04
N ILE A 103 1.26 18.79 42.28
CA ILE A 103 1.43 17.45 42.86
C ILE A 103 0.54 16.41 42.17
N ASP A 104 -0.66 16.82 41.76
CA ASP A 104 -1.67 15.98 41.10
C ASP A 104 -1.59 16.02 39.57
N GLY A 105 -0.66 16.81 39.02
CA GLY A 105 -0.25 16.73 37.62
C GLY A 105 -1.14 17.43 36.59
N ARG A 106 -2.04 18.33 37.02
CA ARG A 106 -3.04 18.99 36.16
C ARG A 106 -2.58 20.30 35.55
N ILE A 107 -1.56 20.96 36.11
CA ILE A 107 -1.08 22.26 35.64
C ILE A 107 0.16 22.02 34.76
N PRO A 108 0.04 22.13 33.42
CA PRO A 108 1.16 21.87 32.52
C PRO A 108 2.14 23.04 32.49
N THR A 109 3.41 22.68 32.37
CA THR A 109 4.53 23.57 32.09
C THR A 109 4.99 23.30 30.66
N TYR A 110 5.37 24.35 29.94
CA TYR A 110 5.76 24.25 28.54
C TYR A 110 7.18 24.77 28.30
N ASP A 111 7.96 24.05 27.50
CA ASP A 111 9.24 24.45 26.94
C ASP A 111 9.08 24.86 25.47
N ASP A 112 9.97 25.70 24.95
CA ASP A 112 10.03 26.07 23.52
C ASP A 112 10.62 24.99 22.60
N LYS A 113 10.45 23.71 22.95
CA LYS A 113 10.93 22.60 22.11
C LYS A 113 10.05 22.50 20.86
N LYS A 114 10.64 22.81 19.71
CA LYS A 114 10.04 22.52 18.40
C LYS A 114 10.36 21.08 18.01
N THR A 115 9.34 20.30 17.69
CA THR A 115 9.57 19.06 16.94
C THR A 115 9.79 19.41 15.48
N ASP A 116 10.79 18.77 14.90
CA ASP A 116 11.12 18.89 13.49
C ASP A 116 10.59 17.70 12.68
N ILE A 117 9.73 16.90 13.30
CA ILE A 117 9.19 15.67 12.73
C ILE A 117 7.80 15.92 12.15
N ILE A 118 7.63 15.55 10.89
CA ILE A 118 6.36 15.61 10.16
C ILE A 118 6.06 14.22 9.62
N PHE A 119 4.85 13.70 9.86
CA PHE A 119 4.42 12.45 9.26
C PHE A 119 3.61 12.74 8.00
N TYR A 120 4.03 12.19 6.88
CA TYR A 120 3.29 12.25 5.62
C TYR A 120 2.54 10.95 5.44
N GLN A 121 1.21 11.03 5.32
CA GLN A 121 0.35 9.95 4.88
C GLN A 121 -0.03 10.20 3.40
N ILE A 122 0.39 9.27 2.53
CA ILE A 122 0.28 9.41 1.08
C ILE A 122 -0.51 8.23 0.56
N THR A 123 -1.58 8.52 -0.17
CA THR A 123 -2.30 7.54 -0.99
C THR A 123 -1.82 7.66 -2.42
N PHE A 124 -1.15 6.65 -2.95
CA PHE A 124 -0.59 6.66 -4.30
C PHE A 124 -0.76 5.31 -5.00
N GLU A 125 -0.64 5.33 -6.31
CA GLU A 125 -0.74 4.16 -7.17
C GLU A 125 0.60 3.88 -7.85
N THR A 126 0.91 2.59 -7.99
CA THR A 126 2.08 2.11 -8.72
C THR A 126 1.70 1.29 -9.94
N GLN A 127 2.61 1.25 -10.89
CA GLN A 127 2.60 0.34 -12.01
C GLN A 127 3.82 -0.58 -11.92
N PRO A 128 3.78 -1.77 -12.51
CA PRO A 128 2.71 -2.36 -13.33
C PRO A 128 1.55 -2.98 -12.54
N ASN A 129 1.71 -3.17 -11.23
CA ASN A 129 0.78 -3.93 -10.40
C ASN A 129 -0.59 -3.26 -10.11
N ARG A 130 -0.80 -2.01 -10.54
CA ARG A 130 -1.99 -1.18 -10.26
C ARG A 130 -2.38 -1.19 -8.77
N ALA A 131 -1.38 -1.28 -7.89
CA ALA A 131 -1.61 -1.28 -6.45
C ALA A 131 -1.84 0.13 -5.96
N ILE A 132 -2.88 0.32 -5.17
CA ILE A 132 -3.12 1.55 -4.43
C ILE A 132 -2.59 1.33 -3.02
N TYR A 133 -1.61 2.14 -2.63
CA TYR A 133 -1.01 2.11 -1.31
C TYR A 133 -1.45 3.31 -0.50
N GLU A 134 -1.67 3.08 0.79
CA GLU A 134 -1.64 4.11 1.82
C GLU A 134 -0.37 3.91 2.63
N ALA A 135 0.52 4.89 2.60
CA ALA A 135 1.84 4.81 3.21
C ALA A 135 2.11 5.99 4.12
N THR A 136 2.72 5.73 5.27
CA THR A 136 3.23 6.77 6.16
C THR A 136 4.75 6.80 6.14
N THR A 137 5.32 7.97 5.88
CA THR A 137 6.76 8.24 6.06
C THR A 137 6.97 9.38 7.03
N GLN A 138 7.99 9.24 7.87
CA GLN A 138 8.45 10.30 8.76
C GLN A 138 9.44 11.19 8.01
N TYR A 139 9.28 12.51 8.08
CA TYR A 139 10.23 13.50 7.58
C TYR A 139 10.84 14.25 8.76
N SER A 140 12.16 14.33 8.79
CA SER A 140 12.92 15.10 9.77
C SER A 140 13.47 16.37 9.12
N ASN A 141 13.04 17.54 9.60
CA ASN A 141 13.51 18.81 9.08
C ASN A 141 14.99 19.09 9.45
N ARG A 142 15.51 18.44 10.51
CA ARG A 142 16.91 18.57 10.94
C ARG A 142 17.88 17.89 10.00
N SER A 143 17.59 16.65 9.63
CA SER A 143 18.43 15.86 8.72
C SER A 143 18.02 16.02 7.26
N ASN A 144 16.85 16.63 7.00
CA ASN A 144 16.26 16.75 5.68
C ASN A 144 16.04 15.39 5.00
N ASP A 145 15.72 14.37 5.80
CA ASP A 145 15.59 12.98 5.36
C ASP A 145 14.23 12.39 5.68
N PHE A 146 13.88 11.34 4.91
CA PHE A 146 12.70 10.52 5.11
C PHE A 146 13.08 9.18 5.76
N ASN A 147 12.24 8.72 6.68
CA ASN A 147 12.33 7.42 7.32
C ASN A 147 11.00 6.67 7.19
N THR A 148 11.05 5.48 6.58
CA THR A 148 9.88 4.65 6.27
C THR A 148 10.05 3.24 6.81
N ASP A 149 8.95 2.63 7.26
CA ASP A 149 8.86 1.25 7.69
C ASP A 149 7.80 0.51 6.84
N LEU A 150 8.04 -0.76 6.49
CA LEU A 150 7.07 -1.58 5.74
C LEU A 150 5.74 -1.79 6.48
N ASN A 151 5.75 -1.75 7.81
CA ASN A 151 4.55 -1.86 8.65
C ASN A 151 3.62 -0.66 8.47
N HIS A 152 4.17 0.48 8.05
CA HIS A 152 3.42 1.71 7.81
C HIS A 152 2.95 1.87 6.36
N ILE A 153 3.09 0.82 5.54
CA ILE A 153 2.64 0.81 4.14
C ILE A 153 1.60 -0.28 3.97
N SER A 154 0.39 0.09 3.59
CA SER A 154 -0.73 -0.81 3.37
C SER A 154 -1.18 -0.74 1.92
N ARG A 155 -1.46 -1.90 1.30
CA ARG A 155 -2.18 -1.94 0.02
C ARG A 155 -3.68 -1.96 0.32
N ILE A 156 -4.42 -1.00 -0.23
CA ILE A 156 -5.85 -0.80 0.08
C ILE A 156 -6.80 -1.38 -0.97
N ASN A 157 -6.27 -1.88 -2.10
CA ASN A 157 -7.03 -2.61 -3.11
C ASN A 157 -6.66 -4.11 -3.15
N ALA A 158 -7.53 -4.93 -3.74
CA ALA A 158 -7.36 -6.38 -3.81
C ALA A 158 -6.03 -6.80 -4.48
N TYR A 159 -5.39 -7.86 -3.95
CA TYR A 159 -4.05 -8.33 -4.38
C TYR A 159 -3.89 -9.85 -4.45
N LYS A 160 -4.97 -10.61 -4.27
CA LYS A 160 -4.91 -12.07 -4.07
C LYS A 160 -4.25 -12.81 -5.24
N SER A 161 -4.55 -12.43 -6.49
CA SER A 161 -3.95 -13.02 -7.69
C SER A 161 -2.55 -12.50 -8.01
N SER A 162 -2.19 -11.30 -7.52
CA SER A 162 -0.97 -10.61 -7.93
C SER A 162 0.31 -11.15 -7.28
N ALA A 163 0.18 -11.84 -6.14
CA ALA A 163 1.32 -12.24 -5.30
C ALA A 163 1.33 -13.74 -4.93
N SER A 164 0.69 -14.58 -5.74
CA SER A 164 0.66 -16.03 -5.52
C SER A 164 2.06 -16.66 -5.57
N CYS A 165 2.99 -16.07 -6.33
CA CYS A 165 4.37 -16.53 -6.48
C CYS A 165 5.19 -16.50 -5.17
N ILE A 166 4.84 -15.63 -4.23
CA ILE A 166 5.55 -15.46 -2.95
C ILE A 166 4.70 -15.75 -1.72
N GLU A 167 3.48 -16.26 -1.91
CA GLU A 167 2.48 -16.41 -0.86
C GLU A 167 2.98 -17.24 0.34
N LYS A 168 3.72 -18.32 0.08
CA LYS A 168 4.24 -19.24 1.11
C LYS A 168 5.60 -18.83 1.66
N SER A 169 6.47 -18.27 0.82
CA SER A 169 7.88 -18.01 1.17
C SER A 169 8.12 -16.60 1.73
N TYR A 170 7.36 -15.60 1.28
CA TYR A 170 7.54 -14.19 1.69
C TYR A 170 6.19 -13.51 1.92
N SER A 171 5.43 -14.01 2.90
CA SER A 171 4.07 -13.53 3.22
C SER A 171 3.99 -12.02 3.48
N HIS A 172 5.02 -11.44 4.11
CA HIS A 172 5.11 -10.01 4.43
C HIS A 172 5.31 -9.10 3.21
N LEU A 173 5.78 -9.64 2.08
CA LEU A 173 5.99 -8.89 0.83
C LEU A 173 4.82 -9.02 -0.16
N ARG A 174 3.83 -9.87 0.14
CA ARG A 174 2.68 -10.14 -0.75
C ARG A 174 1.94 -8.88 -1.19
N LYS A 175 1.83 -7.89 -0.31
CA LYS A 175 1.15 -6.62 -0.62
C LYS A 175 1.85 -5.82 -1.71
N PHE A 176 3.14 -6.05 -1.96
CA PHE A 176 3.95 -5.30 -2.91
C PHE A 176 4.19 -6.02 -4.24
N CYS A 177 4.32 -7.35 -4.18
CA CYS A 177 4.73 -8.14 -5.33
C CYS A 177 3.67 -8.17 -6.43
N HIS A 178 4.15 -8.17 -7.67
CA HIS A 178 3.39 -8.52 -8.86
C HIS A 178 4.21 -9.49 -9.69
N SER A 179 3.63 -10.67 -9.92
CA SER A 179 4.24 -11.76 -10.67
C SER A 179 4.61 -11.31 -12.09
N GLU A 180 5.82 -11.64 -12.55
CA GLU A 180 6.19 -11.53 -13.97
C GLU A 180 5.57 -12.61 -14.85
N LEU A 181 4.89 -13.60 -14.25
CA LEU A 181 4.30 -14.68 -15.00
C LEU A 181 3.19 -14.08 -15.88
N PRO A 182 3.33 -14.06 -17.24
CA PRO A 182 2.18 -13.85 -18.09
C PRO A 182 1.10 -14.81 -17.63
N ASP A 183 -0.06 -14.25 -17.27
CA ASP A 183 -1.29 -15.02 -17.28
C ASP A 183 -1.29 -15.80 -18.60
N ALA A 184 -1.43 -17.12 -18.55
CA ALA A 184 -1.38 -17.95 -19.74
C ALA A 184 -2.34 -17.37 -20.79
N VAL A 185 -1.81 -16.76 -21.84
CA VAL A 185 -2.62 -16.13 -22.87
C VAL A 185 -3.10 -17.24 -23.79
N VAL A 186 -4.39 -17.54 -23.73
CA VAL A 186 -5.08 -18.40 -24.69
C VAL A 186 -5.49 -17.50 -25.85
N VAL A 187 -4.78 -17.59 -26.98
CA VAL A 187 -5.21 -16.92 -28.22
C VAL A 187 -6.21 -17.84 -28.91
N VAL A 188 -7.46 -17.39 -29.01
CA VAL A 188 -8.52 -18.07 -29.76
C VAL A 188 -8.72 -17.30 -31.07
N ASP A 189 -8.48 -17.94 -32.21
CA ASP A 189 -8.79 -17.32 -33.51
C ASP A 189 -10.23 -17.63 -33.93
N ASN A 190 -10.81 -16.79 -34.81
CA ASN A 190 -12.23 -16.79 -35.22
C ASN A 190 -12.71 -18.06 -35.98
N GLY A 191 -11.96 -19.16 -35.92
CA GLY A 191 -12.33 -20.49 -36.43
C GLY A 191 -12.44 -21.59 -35.35
N GLY A 192 -12.29 -21.26 -34.06
CA GLY A 192 -12.46 -22.22 -32.95
C GLY A 192 -11.30 -23.20 -32.73
N LEU A 193 -10.16 -23.02 -33.41
CA LEU A 193 -8.90 -23.70 -33.06
C LEU A 193 -8.05 -22.81 -32.15
N VAL A 194 -7.56 -23.39 -31.05
CA VAL A 194 -6.62 -22.78 -30.11
C VAL A 194 -5.20 -23.15 -30.55
N ASP A 195 -4.49 -22.24 -31.21
CA ASP A 195 -3.18 -22.55 -31.79
C ASP A 195 -1.98 -22.13 -30.92
N THR A 196 -2.16 -21.34 -29.85
CA THR A 196 -1.04 -20.95 -28.98
C THR A 196 -1.44 -20.80 -27.51
N VAL A 197 -0.79 -21.59 -26.66
CA VAL A 197 -0.71 -21.35 -25.21
C VAL A 197 0.69 -20.81 -24.94
N VAL A 198 0.79 -19.51 -24.66
CA VAL A 198 2.06 -18.89 -24.28
C VAL A 198 2.24 -19.11 -22.78
N THR A 199 3.01 -20.13 -22.40
CA THR A 199 3.51 -20.27 -21.02
C THR A 199 4.84 -19.53 -20.86
N PRO A 200 5.08 -18.82 -19.74
CA PRO A 200 6.36 -18.18 -19.50
C PRO A 200 7.53 -19.18 -19.53
N PRO A 201 8.72 -18.75 -19.95
CA PRO A 201 9.91 -19.58 -19.86
C PRO A 201 10.28 -19.64 -18.38
N LEU A 202 10.09 -20.78 -17.71
CA LEU A 202 10.90 -21.28 -16.58
C LEU A 202 10.22 -22.45 -15.83
N VAL A 203 9.72 -23.44 -16.56
CA VAL A 203 9.73 -24.80 -15.99
C VAL A 203 10.35 -25.75 -17.00
N LEU A 204 11.65 -26.03 -16.84
CA LEU A 204 12.25 -27.18 -17.49
C LEU A 204 11.43 -28.42 -17.07
N GLY A 205 10.83 -29.11 -18.04
CA GLY A 205 10.16 -30.39 -17.82
C GLY A 205 8.64 -30.36 -17.60
N VAL A 206 7.96 -29.21 -17.69
CA VAL A 206 6.48 -29.22 -17.74
C VAL A 206 6.02 -29.58 -19.13
N VAL A 207 5.49 -30.79 -19.27
CA VAL A 207 4.74 -31.23 -20.45
C VAL A 207 3.32 -30.76 -20.25
N LEU A 208 2.87 -29.77 -21.05
CA LEU A 208 1.46 -29.41 -21.09
C LEU A 208 0.74 -30.37 -22.04
N THR A 209 -0.31 -31.01 -21.53
CA THR A 209 -1.21 -31.84 -22.35
C THR A 209 -2.47 -31.04 -22.61
N VAL A 210 -2.72 -30.67 -23.87
CA VAL A 210 -3.94 -29.97 -24.28
C VAL A 210 -4.86 -30.98 -24.95
N VAL A 211 -6.12 -31.05 -24.51
CA VAL A 211 -7.17 -31.90 -25.09
C VAL A 211 -8.06 -31.02 -25.96
N LEU A 212 -8.04 -31.26 -27.28
CA LEU A 212 -8.90 -30.57 -28.25
C LEU A 212 -9.96 -31.55 -28.74
N GLY A 213 -11.22 -31.38 -28.29
CA GLY A 213 -12.31 -32.26 -28.69
C GLY A 213 -12.07 -33.74 -28.35
N SER A 214 -12.85 -34.64 -28.95
CA SER A 214 -12.91 -36.05 -28.54
C SER A 214 -11.66 -36.89 -28.84
N ASP A 215 -10.71 -36.45 -29.68
CA ASP A 215 -9.69 -37.39 -30.21
C ASP A 215 -8.28 -36.81 -30.43
N VAL A 216 -7.97 -35.57 -30.02
CA VAL A 216 -6.63 -34.98 -30.23
C VAL A 216 -5.95 -34.62 -28.92
N VAL A 217 -4.87 -35.35 -28.60
CA VAL A 217 -3.97 -35.09 -27.48
C VAL A 217 -2.66 -34.53 -28.02
N LEU A 218 -2.32 -33.29 -27.66
CA LEU A 218 -1.05 -32.67 -28.03
C LEU A 218 -0.12 -32.61 -26.82
N LYS A 219 1.13 -33.08 -26.99
CA LYS A 219 2.21 -32.90 -26.00
C LYS A 219 3.06 -31.71 -26.40
N VAL A 220 3.09 -30.70 -25.54
CA VAL A 220 3.93 -29.51 -25.73
C VAL A 220 5.20 -29.69 -24.89
N VAL A 221 6.36 -29.71 -25.57
CA VAL A 221 7.68 -29.83 -24.92
C VAL A 221 8.49 -28.55 -25.16
N PRO A 222 8.98 -27.87 -24.11
CA PRO A 222 9.83 -26.71 -24.29
C PRO A 222 11.22 -27.14 -24.79
N VAL A 223 11.61 -26.67 -25.98
CA VAL A 223 12.99 -26.76 -26.49
C VAL A 223 13.63 -25.39 -26.39
N LEU A 224 14.90 -25.34 -25.96
CA LEU A 224 15.63 -24.08 -25.78
C LEU A 224 15.56 -23.21 -27.04
N GLY A 225 14.96 -22.03 -26.89
CA GLY A 225 15.26 -20.88 -27.76
C GLY A 225 14.57 -20.80 -29.12
N VAL A 226 13.30 -21.23 -29.28
CA VAL A 226 12.28 -20.71 -30.24
C VAL A 226 11.20 -21.78 -30.54
N VAL A 227 9.94 -21.33 -30.67
CA VAL A 227 8.73 -21.98 -31.22
C VAL A 227 8.36 -23.35 -30.65
N LEU A 228 7.16 -23.41 -30.04
CA LEU A 228 6.49 -24.65 -29.65
C LEU A 228 6.27 -25.53 -30.89
N LYS A 229 6.92 -26.70 -30.93
CA LYS A 229 6.72 -27.67 -32.01
C LYS A 229 5.55 -28.57 -31.64
N VAL A 230 4.42 -28.42 -32.34
CA VAL A 230 3.26 -29.30 -32.20
C VAL A 230 3.63 -30.65 -32.84
N LEU A 231 3.74 -31.70 -32.01
CA LEU A 231 3.95 -33.06 -32.50
C LEU A 231 2.63 -33.83 -32.45
N PRO A 232 2.16 -34.40 -33.56
CA PRO A 232 1.03 -35.31 -33.52
C PRO A 232 1.42 -36.58 -32.75
N VAL A 233 0.59 -36.97 -31.79
CA VAL A 233 0.73 -38.26 -31.10
C VAL A 233 0.29 -39.34 -32.08
N GLN A 234 1.25 -40.11 -32.62
CA GLN A 234 0.94 -41.38 -33.26
C GLN A 234 0.75 -42.43 -32.16
N TRP A 235 -0.38 -43.14 -32.21
CA TRP A 235 -0.72 -44.26 -31.33
C TRP A 235 0.17 -45.46 -31.56
#